data_AF-A0A7V8WS30-F1
#
_entry.id   AF-A0A7V8WS30-F1
#
_cell.length_a   1.000
_cell.length_b   1.000
_cell.length_c   1.000
_cell.angle_alpha   90.00
_cell.angle_beta   90.00
_cell.angle_gamma   90.00
#
_symmetry.space_group_name_H-M   'P 1'
#
loop_
_entity.id
_entity.type
_entity.pdbx_description
1 polymer ?
#
loop_
_entity_poly.entity_id
_entity_poly.type
_entity_poly.pdbx_seq_one_letter_code
_entity_poly.pdbx_strand_id
1 'polypeptide(L)'
;MLVAHTPGPNGEWHSLAVHLHAVAEAAAAHAERFGGERLAWWAGLLHDVGKASPEFQEYLQRCAVAPGRRFRSTDHKSAGAVQALAFADLLAFPILGHHSGIPNREDVRLKLKERAADTQVQIALERCRSSGLLPDPLPARGAVLPPAHLSGPNGKLDSVDVDFFLRLLLSSLVDADHTDTERHRNPEDATRRAEPLPDIAALAGTLLQDQEALIDASARSAKHGQPLELHQARE
;
A
#
# COMPACT_ATOMS: atom_id res chain seq x y z
N MET A 1 -0.89 -23.15 5.13
CA MET A 1 -1.54 -21.84 5.23
C MET A 1 -0.59 -20.79 4.68
N LEU A 2 -1.06 -19.86 3.85
CA LEU A 2 -0.26 -18.74 3.35
C LEU A 2 -0.45 -17.53 4.26
N VAL A 3 0.63 -16.83 4.57
CA VAL A 3 0.63 -15.69 5.51
C VAL A 3 1.15 -14.41 4.85
N ALA A 4 0.58 -13.27 5.20
CA ALA A 4 1.01 -11.95 4.72
C ALA A 4 2.07 -11.31 5.64
N HIS A 5 1.93 -11.52 6.95
CA HIS A 5 2.75 -10.88 7.97
C HIS A 5 3.17 -11.86 9.07
N THR A 6 4.27 -11.53 9.73
CA THR A 6 4.73 -12.21 10.95
C THR A 6 3.67 -12.19 12.05
N PRO A 7 3.79 -13.04 13.08
CA PRO A 7 2.84 -13.06 14.18
C PRO A 7 2.63 -11.69 14.83
N GLY A 8 1.38 -11.40 15.19
CA GLY A 8 1.00 -10.23 15.99
C GLY A 8 1.32 -10.43 17.48
N PRO A 9 0.94 -9.46 18.34
CA PRO A 9 1.20 -9.53 19.79
C PRO A 9 0.60 -10.77 20.49
N ASN A 10 -0.49 -11.31 19.94
CA ASN A 10 -1.15 -12.53 20.43
C ASN A 10 -0.51 -13.83 19.93
N GLY A 11 0.56 -13.75 19.12
CA GLY A 11 1.24 -14.92 18.54
C GLY A 11 0.56 -15.49 17.29
N GLU A 12 -0.53 -14.89 16.80
CA GLU A 12 -1.24 -15.35 15.61
C GLU A 12 -0.63 -14.79 14.33
N TRP A 13 -0.52 -15.63 13.32
CA TRP A 13 -0.07 -15.23 11.98
C TRP A 13 -1.16 -14.49 11.21
N HIS A 14 -0.79 -13.45 10.48
CA HIS A 14 -1.72 -12.78 9.57
C HIS A 14 -1.93 -13.62 8.31
N SER A 15 -3.13 -14.19 8.14
CA SER A 15 -3.50 -14.90 6.91
C SER A 15 -3.38 -14.01 5.68
N LEU A 16 -2.77 -14.52 4.61
CA LEU A 16 -2.69 -13.80 3.33
C LEU A 16 -4.08 -13.54 2.74
N ALA A 17 -5.01 -14.47 2.88
CA ALA A 17 -6.38 -14.30 2.39
C ALA A 17 -7.10 -13.13 3.08
N VAL A 18 -7.01 -13.10 4.41
CA VAL A 18 -7.66 -12.06 5.23
C VAL A 18 -7.09 -10.69 4.87
N HIS A 19 -5.77 -10.59 4.83
CA HIS A 19 -5.07 -9.36 4.47
C HIS A 19 -5.48 -8.83 3.10
N LEU A 20 -5.38 -9.65 2.04
CA LEU A 20 -5.69 -9.21 0.67
C LEU A 20 -7.15 -8.75 0.52
N HIS A 21 -8.09 -9.43 1.16
CA HIS A 21 -9.50 -9.04 1.13
C HIS A 21 -9.77 -7.76 1.92
N ALA A 22 -9.21 -7.64 3.13
CA ALA A 22 -9.37 -6.43 3.95
C ALA A 22 -8.79 -5.19 3.26
N VAL A 23 -7.61 -5.32 2.65
CA VAL A 23 -6.99 -4.24 1.87
C VAL A 23 -7.81 -3.92 0.63
N ALA A 24 -8.32 -4.92 -0.09
CA ALA A 24 -9.19 -4.69 -1.26
C ALA A 24 -10.46 -3.91 -0.90
N GLU A 25 -11.14 -4.28 0.18
CA GLU A 25 -12.35 -3.60 0.64
C GLU A 25 -12.08 -2.17 1.10
N ALA A 26 -11.06 -1.96 1.93
CA ALA A 26 -10.69 -0.63 2.41
C ALA A 26 -10.22 0.28 1.28
N ALA A 27 -9.35 -0.21 0.38
CA ALA A 27 -8.89 0.56 -0.77
C ALA A 27 -10.05 0.96 -1.69
N ALA A 28 -11.03 0.06 -1.89
CA ALA A 28 -12.23 0.37 -2.67
C ALA A 28 -13.05 1.50 -2.04
N ALA A 29 -13.26 1.45 -0.71
CA ALA A 29 -13.97 2.49 0.03
C ALA A 29 -13.25 3.84 -0.04
N HIS A 30 -11.93 3.86 0.08
CA HIS A 30 -11.13 5.09 -0.07
C HIS A 30 -11.26 5.69 -1.47
N ALA A 31 -11.43 4.84 -2.49
CA ALA A 31 -11.47 5.24 -3.89
C ALA A 31 -12.85 5.66 -4.40
N GLU A 32 -13.91 5.51 -3.60
CA GLU A 32 -15.29 5.83 -3.98
C GLU A 32 -15.46 7.28 -4.43
N ARG A 33 -14.83 8.20 -3.71
CA ARG A 33 -15.00 9.64 -3.98
C ARG A 33 -14.43 10.11 -5.31
N PHE A 34 -13.62 9.29 -5.96
CA PHE A 34 -13.07 9.55 -7.29
C PHE A 34 -13.38 8.43 -8.31
N GLY A 35 -14.37 7.56 -8.02
CA GLY A 35 -14.84 6.51 -8.93
C GLY A 35 -13.83 5.40 -9.21
N GLY A 36 -12.83 5.23 -8.32
CA GLY A 36 -11.74 4.27 -8.49
C GLY A 36 -11.97 2.92 -7.82
N GLU A 37 -13.17 2.65 -7.26
CA GLU A 37 -13.47 1.54 -6.34
C GLU A 37 -13.04 0.20 -6.89
N ARG A 38 -13.44 -0.10 -8.14
CA ARG A 38 -13.12 -1.38 -8.79
C ARG A 38 -11.63 -1.55 -9.03
N LEU A 39 -10.95 -0.49 -9.45
CA LEU A 39 -9.51 -0.54 -9.66
C LEU A 39 -8.78 -0.67 -8.32
N ALA A 40 -9.23 0.03 -7.29
CA ALA A 40 -8.63 -0.02 -5.96
C ALA A 40 -8.84 -1.38 -5.28
N TRP A 41 -10.01 -1.98 -5.44
CA TRP A 41 -10.29 -3.32 -4.97
C TRP A 41 -9.33 -4.34 -5.59
N TRP A 42 -9.16 -4.30 -6.92
CA TRP A 42 -8.23 -5.19 -7.60
C TRP A 42 -6.77 -4.90 -7.25
N ALA A 43 -6.40 -3.63 -7.06
CA ALA A 43 -5.07 -3.26 -6.58
C ALA A 43 -4.81 -3.88 -5.20
N GLY A 44 -5.75 -3.76 -4.27
CA GLY A 44 -5.66 -4.34 -2.93
C GLY A 44 -5.59 -5.87 -2.94
N LEU A 45 -6.43 -6.53 -3.74
CA LEU A 45 -6.41 -7.99 -3.84
C LEU A 45 -5.09 -8.52 -4.43
N LEU A 46 -4.49 -7.78 -5.36
CA LEU A 46 -3.32 -8.25 -6.11
C LEU A 46 -1.99 -7.80 -5.53
N HIS A 47 -1.92 -6.73 -4.72
CA HIS A 47 -0.65 -6.08 -4.41
C HIS A 47 0.41 -7.02 -3.82
N ASP A 48 -0.04 -7.99 -3.01
CA ASP A 48 0.81 -8.86 -2.21
C ASP A 48 0.71 -10.35 -2.54
N VAL A 49 0.08 -10.72 -3.67
CA VAL A 49 -0.05 -12.14 -4.05
C VAL A 49 1.31 -12.84 -4.24
N GLY A 50 2.38 -12.08 -4.52
CA GLY A 50 3.73 -12.63 -4.58
C GLY A 50 4.24 -13.16 -3.24
N LYS A 51 3.63 -12.76 -2.11
CA LYS A 51 3.90 -13.35 -0.79
C LYS A 51 3.60 -14.85 -0.76
N ALA A 52 2.78 -15.37 -1.67
CA ALA A 52 2.52 -16.81 -1.78
C ALA A 52 3.72 -17.65 -2.27
N SER A 53 4.77 -17.02 -2.80
CA SER A 53 5.99 -17.71 -3.22
C SER A 53 6.65 -18.45 -2.04
N PRO A 54 7.28 -19.62 -2.27
CA PRO A 54 8.02 -20.33 -1.24
C PRO A 54 9.08 -19.45 -0.56
N GLU A 55 9.82 -18.67 -1.36
CA GLU A 55 10.91 -17.81 -0.86
C GLU A 55 10.38 -16.72 0.08
N PHE A 56 9.24 -16.09 -0.23
CA PHE A 56 8.68 -15.07 0.65
C PHE A 56 8.11 -15.66 1.94
N GLN A 57 7.48 -16.84 1.88
CA GLN A 57 7.00 -17.55 3.07
C GLN A 57 8.16 -17.96 3.99
N GLU A 58 9.28 -18.43 3.43
CA GLU A 58 10.49 -18.73 4.21
C GLU A 58 11.09 -17.44 4.82
N TYR A 59 11.12 -16.34 4.07
CA TYR A 59 11.52 -15.03 4.59
C TYR A 59 10.70 -14.64 5.83
N LEU A 60 9.37 -14.77 5.79
CA LEU A 60 8.49 -14.47 6.92
C LEU A 60 8.77 -15.38 8.13
N GLN A 61 9.01 -16.68 7.91
CA GLN A 61 9.37 -17.61 8.98
C GLN A 61 10.68 -17.21 9.67
N ARG A 62 11.70 -16.82 8.90
CA ARG A 62 12.98 -16.35 9.44
C ARG A 62 12.82 -15.08 10.26
N CYS A 63 12.00 -14.14 9.79
CA CYS A 63 11.67 -12.91 10.52
C CYS A 63 10.96 -13.21 11.84
N ALA A 64 10.07 -14.22 11.88
CA ALA A 64 9.36 -14.60 13.10
C ALA A 64 10.26 -15.27 14.15
N VAL A 65 11.24 -16.09 13.73
CA VAL A 65 12.16 -16.76 14.66
C VAL A 65 13.21 -15.81 15.26
N ALA A 66 13.61 -14.77 14.51
CA ALA A 66 14.61 -13.80 14.96
C ALA A 66 14.07 -12.36 14.87
N PRO A 67 13.12 -11.98 15.75
CA PRO A 67 12.59 -10.63 15.77
C PRO A 67 13.71 -9.61 16.03
N GLY A 68 13.72 -8.52 15.29
CA GLY A 68 14.76 -7.48 15.35
C GLY A 68 15.96 -7.72 14.41
N ARG A 69 16.12 -8.92 13.84
CA ARG A 69 17.12 -9.16 12.79
C ARG A 69 16.58 -8.72 11.43
N ARG A 70 17.34 -7.92 10.70
CA ARG A 70 17.02 -7.54 9.32
C ARG A 70 17.37 -8.68 8.36
N PHE A 71 16.36 -9.20 7.67
CA PHE A 71 16.52 -10.10 6.53
C PHE A 71 16.25 -9.34 5.24
N ARG A 72 16.97 -9.68 4.17
CA ARG A 72 16.67 -9.13 2.84
C ARG A 72 15.34 -9.71 2.36
N SER A 73 14.37 -8.84 2.11
CA SER A 73 13.08 -9.23 1.52
C SER A 73 13.25 -9.65 0.07
N THR A 74 12.33 -10.48 -0.40
CA THR A 74 12.21 -10.91 -1.80
C THR A 74 11.09 -10.16 -2.50
N ASP A 75 11.12 -10.20 -3.83
CA ASP A 75 10.07 -9.56 -4.64
C ASP A 75 8.72 -10.26 -4.42
N HIS A 76 7.72 -9.47 -4.03
CA HIS A 76 6.33 -9.91 -3.83
C HIS A 76 5.35 -9.11 -4.70
N LYS A 77 5.84 -8.10 -5.43
CA LYS A 77 5.00 -7.17 -6.17
C LYS A 77 4.76 -7.64 -7.60
N SER A 78 5.77 -8.27 -8.21
CA SER A 78 5.73 -8.64 -9.62
C SER A 78 4.60 -9.60 -9.95
N ALA A 79 4.28 -10.55 -9.06
CA ALA A 79 3.21 -11.51 -9.34
C ALA A 79 1.86 -10.84 -9.52
N GLY A 80 1.49 -9.93 -8.61
CA GLY A 80 0.25 -9.15 -8.72
C GLY A 80 0.20 -8.28 -9.96
N ALA A 81 1.31 -7.58 -10.25
CA ALA A 81 1.40 -6.72 -11.41
C ALA A 81 1.29 -7.51 -12.73
N VAL A 82 1.97 -8.65 -12.84
CA VAL A 82 1.85 -9.58 -13.99
C VAL A 82 0.41 -10.06 -14.14
N GLN A 83 -0.24 -10.43 -13.03
CA GLN A 83 -1.62 -10.92 -13.06
C GLN A 83 -2.60 -9.85 -13.52
N ALA A 84 -2.39 -8.60 -13.11
CA ALA A 84 -3.24 -7.48 -13.48
C ALA A 84 -3.16 -7.13 -14.99
N LEU A 85 -1.98 -7.32 -15.60
CA LEU A 85 -1.80 -7.10 -17.05
C LEU A 85 -2.73 -7.98 -17.91
N ALA A 86 -3.29 -9.07 -17.37
CA ALA A 86 -4.25 -9.88 -18.11
C ALA A 86 -5.54 -9.12 -18.44
N PHE A 87 -5.96 -8.16 -17.61
CA PHE A 87 -7.27 -7.52 -17.74
C PHE A 87 -7.28 -5.99 -17.57
N ALA A 88 -6.33 -5.39 -16.84
CA ALA A 88 -6.26 -3.95 -16.59
C ALA A 88 -4.82 -3.44 -16.35
N ASP A 89 -4.19 -2.92 -17.42
CA ASP A 89 -2.79 -2.46 -17.40
C ASP A 89 -2.51 -1.37 -16.34
N LEU A 90 -3.47 -0.49 -16.04
CA LEU A 90 -3.31 0.62 -15.08
C LEU A 90 -3.00 0.15 -13.66
N LEU A 91 -3.42 -1.06 -13.28
CA LEU A 91 -3.18 -1.62 -11.95
C LEU A 91 -1.72 -1.96 -11.69
N ALA A 92 -0.92 -2.20 -12.74
CA ALA A 92 0.49 -2.52 -12.59
C ALA A 92 1.27 -1.41 -11.86
N PHE A 93 0.86 -0.15 -12.03
CA PHE A 93 1.52 1.01 -11.42
C PHE A 93 1.40 1.06 -9.89
N PRO A 94 0.18 1.10 -9.30
CA PRO A 94 0.04 1.08 -7.84
C PRO A 94 0.57 -0.22 -7.23
N ILE A 95 0.40 -1.37 -7.90
CA ILE A 95 0.91 -2.65 -7.41
C ILE A 95 2.44 -2.67 -7.40
N LEU A 96 3.15 -2.16 -8.40
CA LEU A 96 4.61 -2.10 -8.31
C LEU A 96 5.09 -1.03 -7.30
N GLY A 97 4.28 0.02 -7.11
CA GLY A 97 4.64 1.19 -6.33
C GLY A 97 4.38 1.12 -4.82
N HIS A 98 3.62 0.15 -4.31
CA HIS A 98 3.11 0.16 -2.91
C HIS A 98 4.18 0.16 -1.79
N HIS A 99 5.47 0.00 -2.10
CA HIS A 99 6.57 0.25 -1.15
C HIS A 99 7.71 1.13 -1.68
N SER A 100 7.59 1.67 -2.90
CA SER A 100 8.71 2.36 -3.59
C SER A 100 8.29 3.59 -4.41
N GLY A 101 7.00 3.93 -4.45
CA GLY A 101 6.46 4.95 -5.33
C GLY A 101 6.19 4.44 -6.75
N ILE A 102 5.40 5.21 -7.53
CA ILE A 102 4.97 4.83 -8.88
C ILE A 102 6.18 4.71 -9.82
N PRO A 103 6.37 3.55 -10.49
CA PRO A 103 7.45 3.39 -11.45
C PRO A 103 7.21 4.15 -12.75
N ASN A 104 8.30 4.48 -13.47
CA ASN A 104 8.22 5.04 -14.80
C ASN A 104 7.51 4.08 -15.78
N ARG A 105 6.66 4.63 -16.66
CA ARG A 105 5.86 3.83 -17.61
C ARG A 105 6.69 2.91 -18.51
N GLU A 106 7.84 3.37 -18.97
CA GLU A 106 8.73 2.60 -19.87
C GLU A 106 9.32 1.37 -19.15
N ASP A 107 9.64 1.53 -17.87
CA ASP A 107 10.17 0.45 -17.03
C ASP A 107 9.13 -0.64 -16.77
N VAL A 108 7.86 -0.27 -16.58
CA VAL A 108 6.80 -1.22 -16.20
C VAL A 108 6.63 -2.31 -17.26
N ARG A 109 6.50 -1.94 -18.55
CA ARG A 109 6.21 -2.92 -19.61
C ARG A 109 7.35 -3.90 -19.83
N LEU A 110 8.59 -3.40 -19.90
CA LEU A 110 9.75 -4.26 -20.13
C LEU A 110 9.97 -5.21 -18.95
N LYS A 111 10.00 -4.66 -17.73
CA LYS A 111 10.24 -5.45 -16.50
C LYS A 111 9.15 -6.49 -16.29
N LEU A 112 7.88 -6.16 -16.51
CA LEU A 112 6.79 -7.14 -16.32
C LEU A 112 6.78 -8.25 -17.36
N LYS A 113 7.24 -7.98 -18.59
CA LYS A 113 7.38 -9.04 -19.60
C LYS A 113 8.44 -10.06 -19.19
N GLU A 114 9.56 -9.61 -18.63
CA GLU A 114 10.60 -10.49 -18.10
C GLU A 114 10.10 -11.25 -16.86
N ARG A 115 9.44 -10.54 -15.93
CA ARG A 115 8.89 -11.13 -14.71
C ARG A 115 7.77 -12.13 -14.96
N ALA A 116 7.05 -12.02 -16.06
CA ALA A 116 6.03 -13.01 -16.42
C ALA A 116 6.64 -14.40 -16.66
N ALA A 117 7.92 -14.51 -17.03
CA ALA A 117 8.61 -15.80 -17.19
C ALA A 117 9.33 -16.27 -15.91
N ASP A 118 9.30 -15.49 -14.83
CA ASP A 118 9.98 -15.81 -13.58
C ASP A 118 9.26 -16.96 -12.84
N THR A 119 10.03 -18.01 -12.50
CA THR A 119 9.49 -19.20 -11.85
C THR A 119 8.84 -18.89 -10.50
N GLN A 120 9.38 -17.96 -9.70
CA GLN A 120 8.80 -17.61 -8.40
C GLN A 120 7.47 -16.87 -8.56
N VAL A 121 7.38 -16.01 -9.58
CA VAL A 121 6.12 -15.34 -9.94
C VAL A 121 5.06 -16.37 -10.33
N GLN A 122 5.41 -17.34 -11.20
CA GLN A 122 4.46 -18.37 -11.63
C GLN A 122 4.01 -19.28 -10.48
N ILE A 123 4.94 -19.69 -9.61
CA ILE A 123 4.60 -20.50 -8.43
C ILE A 123 3.67 -19.73 -7.48
N ALA A 124 3.93 -18.44 -7.24
CA ALA A 124 3.07 -17.62 -6.40
C ALA A 124 1.64 -17.55 -6.95
N LEU A 125 1.50 -17.24 -8.24
CA LEU A 125 0.19 -17.18 -8.90
C LEU A 125 -0.55 -18.52 -8.87
N GLU A 126 0.16 -19.62 -9.11
CA GLU A 126 -0.44 -20.95 -9.07
C GLU A 126 -0.93 -21.32 -7.67
N ARG A 127 -0.13 -21.01 -6.64
CA ARG A 127 -0.56 -21.20 -5.24
C ARG A 127 -1.76 -20.35 -4.90
N CYS A 128 -1.83 -19.11 -5.39
CA CYS A 128 -2.99 -18.25 -5.20
C CYS A 128 -4.26 -18.82 -5.86
N ARG A 129 -4.16 -19.33 -7.09
CA ARG A 129 -5.30 -20.01 -7.76
C ARG A 129 -5.74 -21.26 -7.00
N SER A 130 -4.79 -22.15 -6.69
CA SER A 130 -5.05 -23.40 -5.97
C SER A 130 -5.62 -23.21 -4.56
N SER A 131 -5.38 -22.05 -3.94
CA SER A 131 -5.91 -21.69 -2.62
C SER A 131 -7.17 -20.84 -2.65
N GLY A 132 -7.69 -20.48 -3.84
CA GLY A 132 -8.87 -19.64 -3.99
C GLY A 132 -8.65 -18.17 -3.64
N LEU A 133 -7.40 -17.71 -3.56
CA LEU A 133 -7.06 -16.29 -3.31
C LEU A 133 -7.35 -15.39 -4.52
N LEU A 134 -7.39 -15.98 -5.72
CA LEU A 134 -7.69 -15.27 -6.96
C LEU A 134 -9.01 -15.77 -7.54
N PRO A 135 -9.88 -14.88 -8.04
CA PRO A 135 -11.06 -15.28 -8.79
C PRO A 135 -10.68 -16.07 -10.05
N ASP A 136 -11.40 -17.16 -10.32
CA ASP A 136 -11.30 -17.96 -11.53
C ASP A 136 -12.72 -18.19 -12.10
N PRO A 137 -13.05 -17.65 -13.30
CA PRO A 137 -12.18 -16.90 -14.19
C PRO A 137 -11.88 -15.48 -13.70
N LEU A 138 -10.73 -14.96 -14.11
CA LEU A 138 -10.42 -13.53 -13.99
C LEU A 138 -11.34 -12.70 -14.89
N PRO A 139 -11.48 -11.39 -14.61
CA PRO A 139 -12.23 -10.50 -15.48
C PRO A 139 -11.71 -10.55 -16.91
N ALA A 140 -12.63 -10.49 -17.88
CA ALA A 140 -12.26 -10.28 -19.26
C ALA A 140 -11.50 -8.95 -19.43
N ARG A 141 -10.58 -8.89 -20.40
CA ARG A 141 -9.88 -7.63 -20.73
C ARG A 141 -10.89 -6.54 -21.07
N GLY A 142 -10.73 -5.37 -20.44
CA GLY A 142 -11.65 -4.25 -20.59
C GLY A 142 -12.92 -4.38 -19.75
N ALA A 143 -13.08 -5.41 -18.91
CA ALA A 143 -14.16 -5.43 -17.93
C ALA A 143 -13.91 -4.39 -16.84
N VAL A 144 -12.68 -4.31 -16.32
CA VAL A 144 -12.26 -3.32 -15.30
C VAL A 144 -11.76 -2.06 -16.01
N LEU A 145 -12.65 -1.08 -16.13
CA LEU A 145 -12.40 0.15 -16.87
C LEU A 145 -12.00 1.29 -15.93
N PRO A 146 -11.14 2.21 -16.39
CA PRO A 146 -10.96 3.49 -15.73
C PRO A 146 -12.27 4.30 -15.69
N PRO A 147 -12.43 5.20 -14.72
CA PRO A 147 -13.54 6.15 -14.70
C PRO A 147 -13.68 6.91 -16.02
N ALA A 148 -14.92 7.19 -16.42
CA ALA A 148 -15.20 7.91 -17.68
C ALA A 148 -14.56 9.31 -17.73
N HIS A 149 -14.42 9.97 -16.57
CA HIS A 149 -13.83 11.31 -16.48
C HIS A 149 -12.33 11.33 -16.79
N LEU A 150 -11.65 10.18 -16.85
CA LEU A 150 -10.24 10.11 -17.28
C LEU A 150 -10.09 10.13 -18.80
N SER A 151 -11.19 10.05 -19.56
CA SER A 151 -11.17 10.11 -21.02
C SER A 151 -11.33 11.55 -21.50
N GLY A 152 -10.43 12.01 -22.36
CA GLY A 152 -10.55 13.29 -23.05
C GLY A 152 -11.59 13.28 -24.17
N PRO A 153 -11.78 14.41 -24.88
CA PRO A 153 -12.83 14.57 -25.90
C PRO A 153 -12.77 13.58 -27.07
N ASN A 154 -11.61 12.97 -27.32
CA ASN A 154 -11.39 11.97 -28.37
C ASN A 154 -11.57 10.51 -27.86
N GLY A 155 -12.04 10.32 -26.63
CA GLY A 155 -12.20 9.03 -25.98
C GLY A 155 -10.89 8.35 -25.55
N LYS A 156 -9.74 9.04 -25.69
CA LYS A 156 -8.46 8.55 -25.18
C LYS A 156 -8.26 9.04 -23.76
N LEU A 157 -7.54 8.25 -22.96
CA LEU A 157 -7.16 8.66 -21.63
C LEU A 157 -6.28 9.91 -21.66
N ASP A 158 -6.63 10.90 -20.83
CA ASP A 158 -5.81 12.08 -20.60
C ASP A 158 -4.63 11.72 -19.68
N SER A 159 -3.42 12.10 -20.09
CA SER A 159 -2.21 11.68 -19.37
C SER A 159 -2.06 12.32 -17.99
N VAL A 160 -2.57 13.54 -17.81
CA VAL A 160 -2.47 14.25 -16.53
C VAL A 160 -3.50 13.69 -15.57
N ASP A 161 -4.74 13.54 -16.01
CA ASP A 161 -5.80 12.97 -15.19
C ASP A 161 -5.48 11.53 -14.77
N VAL A 162 -4.91 10.72 -15.69
CA VAL A 162 -4.43 9.37 -15.35
C VAL A 162 -3.30 9.40 -14.33
N ASP A 163 -2.32 10.32 -14.44
CA ASP A 163 -1.22 10.39 -13.47
C ASP A 163 -1.76 10.71 -12.06
N PHE A 164 -2.63 11.72 -11.95
CA PHE A 164 -3.28 12.07 -10.68
C PHE A 164 -4.13 10.91 -10.15
N PHE A 165 -4.92 10.27 -11.02
CA PHE A 165 -5.72 9.12 -10.64
C PHE A 165 -4.85 7.97 -10.11
N LEU A 166 -3.73 7.64 -10.77
CA LEU A 166 -2.82 6.59 -10.32
C LEU A 166 -2.19 6.92 -8.96
N ARG A 167 -1.91 8.20 -8.67
CA ARG A 167 -1.42 8.64 -7.36
C ARG A 167 -2.48 8.48 -6.28
N LEU A 168 -3.73 8.86 -6.55
CA LEU A 168 -4.84 8.67 -5.62
C LEU A 168 -5.13 7.17 -5.39
N LEU A 169 -5.02 6.36 -6.43
CA LEU A 169 -5.17 4.91 -6.36
C LEU A 169 -4.04 4.27 -5.53
N LEU A 170 -2.79 4.68 -5.76
CA LEU A 170 -1.66 4.26 -4.93
C LEU A 170 -1.86 4.69 -3.47
N SER A 171 -2.29 5.92 -3.21
CA SER A 171 -2.55 6.41 -1.85
C SER A 171 -3.62 5.58 -1.16
N SER A 172 -4.71 5.25 -1.87
CA SER A 172 -5.80 4.43 -1.34
C SER A 172 -5.33 3.03 -0.99
N LEU A 173 -4.49 2.42 -1.84
CA LEU A 173 -3.87 1.12 -1.60
C LEU A 173 -2.92 1.13 -0.41
N VAL A 174 -1.99 2.10 -0.36
CA VAL A 174 -0.97 2.19 0.69
C VAL A 174 -1.61 2.45 2.05
N ASP A 175 -2.61 3.33 2.11
CA ASP A 175 -3.32 3.62 3.36
C ASP A 175 -4.09 2.40 3.88
N ALA A 176 -4.75 1.66 2.96
CA ALA A 176 -5.44 0.41 3.29
C ALA A 176 -4.48 -0.69 3.79
N ASP A 177 -3.36 -0.92 3.08
CA ASP A 177 -2.31 -1.88 3.47
C ASP A 177 -1.71 -1.54 4.84
N HIS A 178 -1.39 -0.27 5.05
CA HIS A 178 -0.83 0.19 6.32
C HIS A 178 -1.81 0.01 7.47
N THR A 179 -3.06 0.41 7.29
CA THR A 179 -4.09 0.32 8.34
C THR A 179 -4.43 -1.12 8.69
N ASP A 180 -4.49 -2.02 7.71
CA ASP A 180 -4.70 -3.45 7.97
C ASP A 180 -3.49 -4.08 8.68
N THR A 181 -2.28 -3.75 8.25
CA THR A 181 -1.04 -4.18 8.92
C THR A 181 -0.95 -3.65 10.36
N GLU A 182 -1.35 -2.40 10.59
CA GLU A 182 -1.41 -1.78 11.92
C GLU A 182 -2.42 -2.50 12.81
N ARG A 183 -3.63 -2.78 12.33
CA ARG A 183 -4.64 -3.56 13.08
C ARG A 183 -4.11 -4.92 13.54
N HIS A 184 -3.31 -5.58 12.70
CA HIS A 184 -2.68 -6.86 13.05
C HIS A 184 -1.52 -6.72 14.04
N ARG A 185 -0.66 -5.70 13.88
CA ARG A 185 0.57 -5.57 14.68
C ARG A 185 0.42 -4.75 15.95
N ASN A 186 -0.42 -3.74 15.94
CA ASN A 186 -0.65 -2.84 17.04
C ASN A 186 -2.14 -2.48 17.17
N PRO A 187 -2.97 -3.39 17.72
CA PRO A 187 -4.41 -3.19 17.85
C PRO A 187 -4.80 -1.94 18.67
N GLU A 188 -3.94 -1.50 19.60
CA GLU A 188 -4.16 -0.29 20.39
C GLU A 188 -4.09 0.98 19.53
N ASP A 189 -3.13 1.06 18.60
CA ASP A 189 -3.02 2.18 17.63
C ASP A 189 -4.24 2.24 16.72
N ALA A 190 -4.65 1.08 16.20
CA ALA A 190 -5.82 0.98 15.34
C ALA A 190 -7.10 1.42 16.07
N THR A 191 -7.22 1.13 17.36
CA THR A 191 -8.35 1.58 18.19
C THR A 191 -8.36 3.09 18.33
N ARG A 192 -7.19 3.71 18.56
CA ARG A 192 -7.07 5.18 18.64
C ARG A 192 -7.46 5.87 17.33
N ARG A 193 -7.18 5.27 16.17
CA ARG A 193 -7.63 5.82 14.87
C ARG A 193 -9.15 5.74 14.65
N ALA A 194 -9.85 4.84 15.34
CA ALA A 194 -11.30 4.75 15.25
C ALA A 194 -12.01 5.85 16.05
N GLU A 195 -11.28 6.60 16.88
CA GLU A 195 -11.83 7.78 17.54
C GLU A 195 -12.10 8.90 16.51
N PRO A 196 -13.15 9.71 16.73
CA PRO A 196 -13.44 10.84 15.84
C PRO A 196 -12.23 11.74 15.69
N LEU A 197 -11.76 11.91 14.44
CA LEU A 197 -10.67 12.83 14.16
C LEU A 197 -11.14 14.28 14.38
N PRO A 198 -10.28 15.16 14.91
CA PRO A 198 -10.56 16.58 14.95
C PRO A 198 -10.79 17.10 13.52
N ASP A 199 -11.71 18.04 13.37
CA ASP A 199 -11.88 18.70 12.07
C ASP A 199 -10.65 19.55 11.72
N ILE A 200 -10.58 19.99 10.47
CA ILE A 200 -9.46 20.80 9.98
C ILE A 200 -9.31 22.10 10.80
N ALA A 201 -10.41 22.66 11.30
CA ALA A 201 -10.36 23.89 12.09
C ALA A 201 -9.71 23.65 13.47
N ALA A 202 -10.04 22.53 14.12
CA ALA A 202 -9.42 22.11 15.37
C ALA A 202 -7.93 21.83 15.16
N LEU A 203 -7.55 21.10 14.11
CA LEU A 203 -6.15 20.84 13.78
C LEU A 203 -5.37 22.14 13.49
N ALA A 204 -5.97 23.08 12.76
CA ALA A 204 -5.37 24.37 12.49
C ALA A 204 -5.18 25.18 13.78
N GLY A 205 -6.16 25.16 14.68
CA GLY A 205 -6.06 25.80 16.00
C GLY A 205 -4.89 25.26 16.81
N THR A 206 -4.75 23.93 16.90
CA THR A 206 -3.62 23.28 17.57
C THR A 206 -2.29 23.66 16.94
N LEU A 207 -2.18 23.61 15.60
CA LEU A 207 -0.96 23.98 14.89
C LEU A 207 -0.53 25.43 15.18
N LEU A 208 -1.48 26.36 15.17
CA LEU A 208 -1.21 27.78 15.44
C LEU A 208 -0.77 28.00 16.90
N GLN A 209 -1.43 27.35 17.86
CA GLN A 209 -1.05 27.42 19.28
C GLN A 209 0.37 26.89 19.51
N ASP A 210 0.71 25.74 18.90
CA ASP A 210 2.05 25.16 19.01
C ASP A 210 3.11 26.07 18.36
N GLN A 211 2.80 26.71 17.22
CA GLN A 211 3.69 27.69 16.60
C GLN A 211 3.94 28.90 17.50
N GLU A 212 2.89 29.47 18.11
CA GLU A 212 3.03 30.59 19.05
C GLU A 212 3.89 30.20 20.25
N ALA A 213 3.67 29.02 20.83
CA ALA A 213 4.46 28.52 21.95
C ALA A 213 5.95 28.39 21.59
N LEU A 214 6.28 27.88 20.40
CA LEU A 214 7.65 27.77 19.91
C LEU A 214 8.30 29.15 19.67
N ILE A 215 7.55 30.10 19.10
CA ILE A 215 8.02 31.47 18.89
C ILE A 215 8.31 32.15 20.23
N ASP A 216 7.41 32.03 21.19
CA ASP A 216 7.58 32.62 22.52
C ASP A 216 8.71 31.96 23.32
N ALA A 217 8.91 30.66 23.18
CA ALA A 217 10.05 29.95 23.78
C ALA A 217 11.38 30.43 23.17
N SER A 218 11.43 30.59 21.85
CA SER A 218 12.60 31.12 21.13
C SER A 218 12.93 32.55 21.57
N ALA A 219 11.92 33.43 21.66
CA ALA A 219 12.08 34.81 22.11
C ALA A 219 12.56 34.91 23.57
N ARG A 220 12.10 34.00 24.44
CA ARG A 220 12.55 33.92 25.84
C ARG A 220 13.99 33.42 25.98
N SER A 221 14.40 32.44 25.17
CA SER A 221 15.78 31.93 25.15
C SER A 221 16.76 32.97 24.62
N ALA A 222 16.37 33.72 23.58
CA ALA A 222 17.17 34.83 23.02
C ALA A 222 17.39 35.97 24.03
N LYS A 223 16.41 36.23 24.92
CA LYS A 223 16.53 37.26 25.99
C LYS A 223 17.41 36.85 27.17
N HIS A 224 17.61 35.55 27.42
CA HIS A 224 18.39 35.06 28.57
C HIS A 224 19.81 34.58 28.22
N GLY A 225 20.24 34.75 26.96
CA GLY A 225 21.62 34.42 26.55
C GLY A 225 21.99 32.94 26.62
N GLN A 226 21.01 32.04 26.76
CA GLN A 226 21.23 30.59 26.70
C GLN A 226 20.79 30.06 25.33
N PRO A 227 21.69 29.41 24.56
CA PRO A 227 21.31 28.74 23.32
C PRO A 227 20.30 27.62 23.63
N LEU A 228 19.23 27.54 22.84
CA LEU A 228 18.40 26.34 22.78
C LEU A 228 19.29 25.19 22.28
N GLU A 229 19.58 24.21 23.13
CA GLU A 229 20.12 22.93 22.67
C GLU A 229 19.04 22.25 21.83
N LEU A 230 19.13 22.43 20.51
CA LEU A 230 18.43 21.63 19.53
C LEU A 230 18.92 20.20 19.71
N HIS A 231 18.01 19.32 20.17
CA HIS A 231 18.21 17.89 20.28
C HIS A 231 18.98 17.35 19.07
N GLN A 232 20.22 16.92 19.31
CA GLN A 232 20.93 16.03 18.41
C GLN A 232 20.14 14.72 18.37
N ALA A 233 19.43 14.50 17.27
CA ALA A 233 18.91 13.19 16.93
C ALA A 233 20.10 12.26 16.76
N ARG A 234 20.15 11.23 17.61
CA ARG A 234 21.14 10.15 17.59
C ARG A 234 21.09 9.42 16.24
N GLU A 235 22.28 9.14 15.73
CA GLU A 235 22.57 8.26 14.58
C GLU A 235 21.98 6.85 14.73
#